data_AF-A0A945M639-F1
#
_entry.id   AF-A0A945M639-F1
#
_cell.length_a   1.000
_cell.length_b   1.000
_cell.length_c   1.000
_cell.angle_alpha   90.00
_cell.angle_beta   90.00
_cell.angle_gamma   90.00
#
_symmetry.space_group_name_H-M   'P 1'
#
loop_
_entity.id
_entity.type
_entity.pdbx_description
1 polymer ?
#
loop_
_entity_poly.entity_id
_entity_poly.type
_entity_poly.pdbx_seq_one_letter_code
_entity_poly.pdbx_strand_id
1 'polypeptide(L)'
;MRPVHPAALAALLFLLAGAPITSVARAQSVESGAVEAGAVEAGTAARLEAQASQIASDSGAEATERRARMLRRAGQLWLVAGEPRAAIRAQSAALTLAPENAGLLIDRSIAHGFAGDHWAALDDLYHALDLDPGNVEATIFRAATYRALASPDLAHDDLDRALALNPDHPDALFERGDLRAALGDRTGATADWRRLVEVAPDSAAASSARRVMASSGWRADPEMAEKRGD
;
A
#
# COMPACT_ATOMS: atom_id res chain seq x y z
N MET A 1 18.82 -6.46 0.48
CA MET A 1 17.35 -6.53 0.62
C MET A 1 16.76 -5.46 -0.28
N ARG A 2 15.98 -5.82 -1.31
CA ARG A 2 15.30 -4.84 -2.16
C ARG A 2 13.90 -4.61 -1.56
N PRO A 3 13.46 -3.36 -1.34
CA PRO A 3 12.10 -3.09 -0.89
C PRO A 3 11.10 -3.65 -1.91
N VAL A 4 10.01 -4.21 -1.41
CA VAL A 4 8.90 -4.67 -2.26
C VAL A 4 8.30 -3.41 -2.89
N HIS A 5 8.40 -3.28 -4.21
CA HIS A 5 8.04 -2.06 -4.92
C HIS A 5 6.53 -1.77 -4.74
N PRO A 6 6.11 -0.56 -4.33
CA PRO A 6 4.69 -0.18 -4.17
C PRO A 6 3.88 -0.21 -5.48
N ALA A 7 4.52 -0.51 -6.61
CA ALA A 7 3.87 -0.70 -7.91
C ALA A 7 2.98 -1.96 -7.98
N ALA A 8 3.23 -2.99 -7.16
CA ALA A 8 2.39 -4.20 -7.13
C ALA A 8 1.04 -3.95 -6.44
N LEU A 9 1.00 -3.07 -5.43
CA LEU A 9 -0.25 -2.64 -4.78
C LEU A 9 -1.06 -1.70 -5.69
N ALA A 10 -0.37 -0.83 -6.46
CA ALA A 10 -1.00 0.06 -7.43
C ALA A 10 -1.63 -0.69 -8.62
N ALA A 11 -1.10 -1.87 -8.99
CA ALA A 11 -1.69 -2.72 -10.03
C ALA A 11 -3.03 -3.34 -9.58
N LEU A 12 -3.18 -3.67 -8.28
CA LEU A 12 -4.44 -4.18 -7.74
C LEU A 12 -5.51 -3.08 -7.61
N LEU A 13 -5.10 -1.84 -7.33
CA LEU A 13 -5.99 -0.66 -7.36
C LEU A 13 -6.44 -0.27 -8.79
N PHE A 14 -5.73 -0.69 -9.83
CA PHE A 14 -6.12 -0.43 -11.23
C PHE A 14 -7.33 -1.25 -11.69
N LEU A 15 -7.67 -2.33 -11.00
CA LEU A 15 -8.86 -3.16 -11.29
C LEU A 15 -10.16 -2.60 -10.71
N LEU A 16 -10.10 -1.62 -9.79
CA LEU A 16 -11.27 -1.03 -9.13
C LEU A 16 -11.70 0.34 -9.68
N ALA A 17 -10.90 0.97 -10.55
CA ALA A 17 -11.22 2.26 -11.17
C ALA A 17 -11.53 2.09 -12.66
N GLY A 18 -12.78 1.74 -12.97
CA GLY A 18 -13.25 1.45 -14.34
C GLY A 18 -12.92 2.53 -15.38
N ALA A 19 -11.93 2.25 -16.24
CA ALA A 19 -11.71 2.94 -17.50
C ALA A 19 -11.93 1.96 -18.68
N PRO A 20 -12.48 2.42 -19.82
CA PRO A 20 -12.87 1.55 -20.92
C PRO A 20 -11.64 1.03 -21.67
N ILE A 21 -11.46 -0.30 -21.70
CA ILE A 21 -10.44 -0.95 -22.54
C ILE A 21 -10.98 -1.01 -23.96
N THR A 22 -10.38 -0.29 -24.90
CA THR A 22 -10.84 -0.17 -26.30
C THR A 22 -10.51 -1.39 -27.18
N SER A 23 -10.19 -2.55 -26.60
CA SER A 23 -10.10 -3.82 -27.34
C SER A 23 -10.24 -5.00 -26.38
N VAL A 24 -11.28 -5.81 -26.58
CA VAL A 24 -11.57 -7.02 -25.79
C VAL A 24 -10.38 -7.99 -25.78
N ALA A 25 -9.62 -8.08 -26.89
CA ALA A 25 -8.47 -8.97 -27.00
C ALA A 25 -7.26 -8.52 -26.13
N ARG A 26 -7.09 -7.21 -25.92
CA ARG A 26 -6.03 -6.67 -25.05
C ARG A 26 -6.43 -6.72 -23.58
N ALA A 27 -7.73 -6.62 -23.28
CA ALA A 27 -8.26 -6.87 -21.94
C ALA A 27 -8.03 -8.32 -21.53
N GLN A 28 -8.41 -9.28 -22.39
CA GLN A 28 -8.30 -10.72 -22.10
C GLN A 28 -6.86 -11.20 -21.95
N SER A 29 -5.90 -10.67 -22.72
CA SER A 29 -4.49 -11.07 -22.61
C SER A 29 -3.81 -10.51 -21.36
N VAL A 30 -4.16 -9.29 -20.94
CA VAL A 30 -3.71 -8.69 -19.68
C VAL A 30 -4.36 -9.40 -18.49
N GLU A 31 -5.65 -9.72 -18.59
CA GLU A 31 -6.39 -10.47 -17.56
C GLU A 31 -5.84 -11.89 -17.39
N SER A 32 -5.59 -12.61 -18.49
CA SER A 32 -4.95 -13.94 -18.46
C SER A 32 -3.55 -13.90 -17.85
N GLY A 33 -2.73 -12.89 -18.21
CA GLY A 33 -1.39 -12.74 -17.64
C GLY A 33 -1.41 -12.36 -16.15
N ALA A 34 -2.39 -11.56 -15.71
CA ALA A 34 -2.57 -11.20 -14.30
C ALA A 34 -3.05 -12.39 -13.46
N VAL A 35 -3.94 -13.23 -14.01
CA VAL A 35 -4.40 -14.46 -13.36
C VAL A 35 -3.25 -15.46 -13.22
N GLU A 36 -2.42 -15.63 -14.26
CA GLU A 36 -1.25 -16.52 -14.20
C GLU A 36 -0.20 -16.02 -13.21
N ALA A 37 0.09 -14.72 -13.19
CA ALA A 37 0.97 -14.13 -12.18
C ALA A 37 0.43 -14.41 -10.77
N GLY A 38 -0.83 -14.04 -10.49
CA GLY A 38 -1.44 -14.25 -9.18
C GLY A 38 -1.40 -15.71 -8.72
N ALA A 39 -1.57 -16.67 -9.63
CA ALA A 39 -1.42 -18.09 -9.33
C ALA A 39 0.03 -18.48 -8.96
N VAL A 40 1.04 -17.88 -9.59
CA VAL A 40 2.47 -18.06 -9.24
C VAL A 40 2.77 -17.50 -7.86
N GLU A 41 2.27 -16.30 -7.54
CA GLU A 41 2.44 -15.71 -6.21
C GLU A 41 1.75 -16.54 -5.13
N ALA A 42 0.51 -16.97 -5.36
CA ALA A 42 -0.24 -17.87 -4.48
C ALA A 42 0.51 -19.19 -4.23
N GLY A 43 0.98 -19.85 -5.30
CA GLY A 43 1.76 -21.09 -5.18
C GLY A 43 3.08 -20.90 -4.45
N THR A 44 3.70 -19.72 -4.56
CA THR A 44 4.93 -19.39 -3.84
C THR A 44 4.66 -19.09 -2.36
N ALA A 45 3.57 -18.39 -2.05
CA ALA A 45 3.12 -18.14 -0.69
C ALA A 45 2.82 -19.45 0.05
N ALA A 46 2.05 -20.36 -0.56
CA ALA A 46 1.74 -21.67 0.01
C ALA A 46 2.99 -22.51 0.30
N ARG A 47 4.00 -22.48 -0.57
CA ARG A 47 5.29 -23.15 -0.34
C ARG A 47 6.04 -22.58 0.86
N LEU A 48 6.04 -21.25 1.02
CA LEU A 48 6.67 -20.61 2.19
C LEU A 48 5.98 -21.02 3.49
N GLU A 49 4.66 -21.08 3.52
CA GLU A 49 3.91 -21.55 4.70
C GLU A 49 4.18 -23.03 5.02
N ALA A 50 4.26 -23.88 3.99
CA ALA A 50 4.60 -25.28 4.16
C ALA A 50 6.01 -25.45 4.74
N GLN A 51 7.00 -24.72 4.20
CA GLN A 51 8.37 -24.73 4.74
C GLN A 51 8.43 -24.16 6.16
N ALA A 52 7.69 -23.09 6.44
CA ALA A 52 7.58 -22.50 7.77
C ALA A 52 6.96 -23.48 8.79
N SER A 53 6.05 -24.35 8.35
CA SER A 53 5.43 -25.39 9.19
C SER A 53 6.35 -26.58 9.47
N GLN A 54 7.37 -26.80 8.64
CA GLN A 54 8.38 -27.85 8.85
C GLN A 54 9.46 -27.43 9.86
N ILE A 55 9.57 -26.14 10.17
CA ILE A 55 10.48 -25.66 11.22
C ILE A 55 9.86 -26.03 12.57
N ALA A 56 10.55 -26.89 13.33
CA ALA A 56 10.04 -27.37 14.61
C ALA A 56 9.87 -26.21 15.61
N SER A 57 8.79 -26.25 16.39
CA SER A 57 8.40 -25.19 17.32
C SER A 57 9.36 -25.01 18.50
N ASP A 58 10.23 -25.99 18.75
CA ASP A 58 11.25 -26.01 19.80
C ASP A 58 12.64 -25.57 19.31
N SER A 59 12.79 -25.20 18.03
CA SER A 59 14.09 -24.92 17.37
C SER A 59 14.76 -23.59 17.79
N GLY A 60 14.35 -23.00 18.91
CA GLY A 60 14.95 -21.79 19.47
C GLY A 60 14.59 -20.49 18.73
N ALA A 61 15.09 -19.37 19.26
CA ALA A 61 14.69 -18.02 18.84
C ALA A 61 14.96 -17.72 17.35
N GLU A 62 16.11 -18.13 16.82
CA GLU A 62 16.46 -17.90 15.41
C GLU A 62 15.50 -18.63 14.45
N ALA A 63 15.08 -19.84 14.81
CA ALA A 63 14.12 -20.60 14.02
C ALA A 63 12.72 -19.97 14.08
N THR A 64 12.29 -19.51 15.26
CA THR A 64 11.07 -18.74 15.45
C THR A 64 11.05 -17.48 14.58
N GLU A 65 12.14 -16.71 14.58
CA GLU A 65 12.24 -15.49 13.79
C GLU A 65 12.25 -15.78 12.28
N ARG A 66 12.99 -16.81 11.84
CA ARG A 66 12.99 -17.26 10.45
C ARG A 66 11.58 -17.66 10.01
N ARG A 67 10.85 -18.41 10.85
CA ARG A 67 9.46 -18.81 10.60
C ARG A 67 8.55 -17.58 10.49
N ALA A 68 8.66 -16.60 11.39
CA ALA A 68 7.90 -15.36 11.33
C ALA A 68 8.16 -14.58 10.02
N ARG A 69 9.43 -14.44 9.60
CA ARG A 69 9.78 -13.77 8.34
C ARG A 69 9.22 -14.48 7.11
N MET A 70 9.22 -15.82 7.09
CA MET A 70 8.64 -16.60 5.99
C MET A 70 7.13 -16.41 5.89
N LEU A 71 6.43 -16.45 7.03
CA LEU A 71 4.99 -16.22 7.11
C LEU A 71 4.61 -14.78 6.73
N ARG A 72 5.39 -13.77 7.16
CA ARG A 72 5.24 -12.39 6.69
C ARG A 72 5.32 -12.32 5.17
N ARG A 73 6.34 -12.94 4.59
CA ARG A 73 6.57 -12.94 3.14
C ARG A 73 5.47 -13.67 2.38
N ALA A 74 4.97 -14.79 2.92
CA ALA A 74 3.81 -15.47 2.36
C ALA A 74 2.59 -14.55 2.34
N GLY A 75 2.33 -13.81 3.43
CA GLY A 75 1.25 -12.84 3.48
C GLY A 75 1.35 -11.74 2.43
N GLN A 76 2.55 -11.18 2.23
CA GLN A 76 2.78 -10.19 1.16
C GLN A 76 2.49 -10.77 -0.23
N LEU A 77 2.86 -12.02 -0.48
CA LEU A 77 2.59 -12.69 -1.76
C LEU A 77 1.11 -13.02 -1.95
N TRP A 78 0.41 -13.41 -0.89
CA TRP A 78 -1.05 -13.57 -0.93
C TRP A 78 -1.77 -12.27 -1.27
N LEU A 79 -1.29 -11.12 -0.78
CA LEU A 79 -1.84 -9.82 -1.19
C LEU A 79 -1.62 -9.53 -2.67
N VAL A 80 -0.43 -9.81 -3.19
CA VAL A 80 -0.14 -9.66 -4.63
C VAL A 80 -1.03 -10.60 -5.46
N ALA A 81 -1.31 -11.80 -4.96
CA ALA A 81 -2.22 -12.76 -5.57
C ALA A 81 -3.71 -12.38 -5.47
N GLY A 82 -4.06 -11.26 -4.81
CA GLY A 82 -5.45 -10.84 -4.62
C GLY A 82 -6.21 -11.66 -3.57
N GLU A 83 -5.50 -12.33 -2.65
CA GLU A 83 -6.06 -13.21 -1.63
C GLU A 83 -5.87 -12.62 -0.21
N PRO A 84 -6.55 -11.51 0.14
CA PRO A 84 -6.29 -10.79 1.38
C PRO A 84 -6.62 -11.61 2.63
N ARG A 85 -7.61 -12.51 2.56
CA ARG A 85 -7.94 -13.42 3.68
C ARG A 85 -6.83 -14.45 3.94
N ALA A 86 -6.14 -14.90 2.90
CA ALA A 86 -4.96 -15.78 3.07
C ALA A 86 -3.78 -14.99 3.66
N ALA A 87 -3.58 -13.75 3.23
CA ALA A 87 -2.57 -12.87 3.79
C ALA A 87 -2.75 -12.64 5.30
N ILE A 88 -3.97 -12.29 5.72
CA ILE A 88 -4.33 -12.10 7.13
C ILE A 88 -3.97 -13.34 7.96
N ARG A 89 -4.30 -14.55 7.48
CA ARG A 89 -3.97 -15.79 8.20
C ARG A 89 -2.47 -15.98 8.36
N ALA A 90 -1.70 -15.83 7.29
CA ALA A 90 -0.24 -15.99 7.32
C ALA A 90 0.42 -14.94 8.23
N GLN A 91 0.02 -13.68 8.14
CA GLN A 91 0.56 -12.60 8.97
C GLN A 91 0.12 -12.72 10.44
N SER A 92 -1.08 -13.21 10.71
CA SER A 92 -1.52 -13.51 12.09
C SER A 92 -0.67 -14.62 12.71
N ALA A 93 -0.36 -15.68 11.95
CA ALA A 93 0.55 -16.72 12.40
C ALA A 93 1.98 -16.18 12.64
N ALA A 94 2.43 -15.21 11.83
CA ALA A 94 3.70 -14.53 12.05
C ALA A 94 3.70 -13.69 13.34
N LEU A 95 2.60 -12.97 13.62
CA LEU A 95 2.45 -12.15 14.83
C LEU A 95 2.36 -13.00 16.10
N THR A 96 1.87 -14.24 16.06
CA THR A 96 2.00 -15.17 17.19
C THR A 96 3.47 -15.44 17.57
N LEU A 97 4.39 -15.34 16.60
CA LEU A 97 5.83 -15.60 16.80
C LEU A 97 6.62 -14.31 17.11
N ALA A 98 6.11 -13.16 16.67
CA ALA A 98 6.73 -11.85 16.84
C ALA A 98 5.65 -10.78 17.08
N PRO A 99 5.05 -10.74 18.29
CA PRO A 99 3.86 -9.92 18.58
C PRO A 99 4.10 -8.42 18.55
N GLU A 100 5.33 -7.96 18.85
CA GLU A 100 5.71 -6.54 18.90
C GLU A 100 6.41 -6.09 17.61
N ASN A 101 6.05 -6.68 16.47
CA ASN A 101 6.63 -6.31 15.18
C ASN A 101 5.73 -5.32 14.44
N ALA A 102 6.05 -4.03 14.55
CA ALA A 102 5.30 -2.95 13.90
C ALA A 102 5.14 -3.17 12.37
N GLY A 103 6.18 -3.66 11.70
CA GLY A 103 6.10 -3.95 10.26
C GLY A 103 5.12 -5.07 9.92
N LEU A 104 4.96 -6.07 10.79
CA LEU A 104 3.95 -7.13 10.60
C LEU A 104 2.52 -6.63 10.83
N LEU A 105 2.34 -5.75 11.82
CA LEU A 105 1.06 -5.10 12.08
C LEU A 105 0.65 -4.20 10.90
N ILE A 106 1.57 -3.41 10.35
CA ILE A 106 1.35 -2.62 9.14
C ILE A 106 1.02 -3.52 7.93
N ASP A 107 1.82 -4.57 7.70
CA ASP A 107 1.56 -5.51 6.59
C ASP A 107 0.17 -6.17 6.70
N ARG A 108 -0.31 -6.48 7.92
CA ARG A 108 -1.61 -7.10 8.15
C ARG A 108 -2.77 -6.10 8.10
N SER A 109 -2.57 -4.85 8.53
CA SER A 109 -3.58 -3.81 8.40
C SER A 109 -3.91 -3.52 6.94
N ILE A 110 -2.91 -3.54 6.06
CA ILE A 110 -3.10 -3.46 4.61
C ILE A 110 -3.99 -4.62 4.13
N ALA A 111 -3.72 -5.85 4.60
CA ALA A 111 -4.52 -7.01 4.24
C ALA A 111 -5.97 -6.92 4.74
N HIS A 112 -6.17 -6.43 5.96
CA HIS A 112 -7.50 -6.11 6.50
C HIS A 112 -8.21 -5.05 5.65
N GLY A 113 -7.51 -4.00 5.23
CA GLY A 113 -8.03 -2.97 4.33
C GLY A 113 -8.55 -3.56 3.02
N PHE A 114 -7.77 -4.42 2.34
CA PHE A 114 -8.21 -5.13 1.13
C PHE A 114 -9.36 -6.12 1.37
N ALA A 115 -9.47 -6.67 2.58
CA ALA A 115 -10.56 -7.55 2.97
C ALA A 115 -11.84 -6.81 3.39
N GLY A 116 -11.80 -5.47 3.49
CA GLY A 116 -12.89 -4.62 3.99
C GLY A 116 -13.00 -4.59 5.53
N ASP A 117 -12.05 -5.18 6.25
CA ASP A 117 -12.05 -5.24 7.72
C ASP A 117 -11.42 -3.98 8.34
N HIS A 118 -11.94 -2.80 8.02
CA HIS A 118 -11.29 -1.52 8.35
C HIS A 118 -11.06 -1.29 9.85
N TRP A 119 -11.93 -1.81 10.73
CA TRP A 119 -11.72 -1.71 12.18
C TRP A 119 -10.53 -2.54 12.67
N ALA A 120 -10.36 -3.75 12.14
CA ALA A 120 -9.19 -4.58 12.45
C ALA A 120 -7.89 -3.96 11.90
N ALA A 121 -7.97 -3.31 10.73
CA ALA A 121 -6.85 -2.52 10.21
C ALA A 121 -6.47 -1.37 11.15
N LEU A 122 -7.45 -0.63 11.70
CA LEU A 122 -7.18 0.41 12.68
C LEU A 122 -6.51 -0.15 13.94
N ASP A 123 -7.00 -1.27 14.49
CA ASP A 123 -6.42 -1.88 15.69
C ASP A 123 -4.92 -2.21 15.49
N ASP A 124 -4.58 -2.81 14.34
CA ASP A 124 -3.19 -3.09 13.98
C ASP A 124 -2.35 -1.82 13.82
N LEU A 125 -2.91 -0.77 13.22
CA LEU A 125 -2.21 0.50 12.99
C LEU A 125 -2.01 1.31 14.27
N TYR A 126 -2.97 1.27 15.19
CA TYR A 126 -2.80 1.82 16.52
C TYR A 126 -1.66 1.14 17.25
N HIS A 127 -1.66 -0.19 17.27
CA HIS A 127 -0.58 -0.94 17.91
C HIS A 127 0.78 -0.70 17.23
N ALA A 128 0.83 -0.64 15.89
CA ALA A 128 2.07 -0.31 15.18
C ALA A 128 2.61 1.08 15.57
N LEU A 129 1.73 2.07 15.75
CA LEU A 129 2.08 3.43 16.14
C LEU A 129 2.38 3.58 17.64
N ASP A 130 1.85 2.69 18.49
CA ASP A 130 2.27 2.60 19.90
C ASP A 130 3.72 2.10 20.00
N LEU A 131 4.12 1.17 19.12
CA LEU A 131 5.49 0.64 19.04
C LEU A 131 6.46 1.62 18.35
N ASP A 132 6.02 2.30 17.31
CA ASP A 132 6.80 3.30 16.56
C ASP A 132 5.96 4.54 16.24
N PRO A 133 5.90 5.53 17.16
CA PRO A 133 5.07 6.73 16.99
C PRO A 133 5.51 7.65 15.83
N GLY A 134 6.71 7.44 15.30
CA GLY A 134 7.28 8.18 14.17
C GLY A 134 7.06 7.52 12.82
N ASN A 135 6.33 6.39 12.77
CA ASN A 135 6.15 5.62 11.56
C ASN A 135 5.21 6.35 10.58
N VAL A 136 5.81 6.97 9.56
CA VAL A 136 5.07 7.71 8.52
C VAL A 136 4.15 6.78 7.73
N GLU A 137 4.60 5.58 7.40
CA GLU A 137 3.83 4.60 6.62
C GLU A 137 2.58 4.14 7.36
N ALA A 138 2.70 3.77 8.65
CA ALA A 138 1.55 3.41 9.49
C ALA A 138 0.57 4.58 9.62
N THR A 139 1.07 5.81 9.76
CA THR A 139 0.23 7.01 9.85
C THR A 139 -0.58 7.22 8.55
N ILE A 140 0.06 7.06 7.38
CA ILE A 140 -0.61 7.15 6.07
C ILE A 140 -1.68 6.06 5.92
N PHE A 141 -1.37 4.80 6.27
CA PHE A 141 -2.35 3.72 6.19
C PHE A 141 -3.53 3.91 7.15
N ARG A 142 -3.29 4.55 8.30
CA ARG A 142 -4.36 4.89 9.24
C ARG A 142 -5.27 5.98 8.69
N ALA A 143 -4.70 7.00 8.06
CA ALA A 143 -5.48 8.00 7.33
C ALA A 143 -6.32 7.38 6.21
N ALA A 144 -5.75 6.50 5.39
CA ALA A 144 -6.49 5.79 4.34
C ALA A 144 -7.64 4.95 4.92
N THR A 145 -7.41 4.30 6.07
CA THR A 145 -8.45 3.53 6.77
C THR A 145 -9.56 4.42 7.32
N TYR A 146 -9.23 5.59 7.88
CA TYR A 146 -10.23 6.58 8.29
C TYR A 146 -11.06 7.11 7.14
N ARG A 147 -10.47 7.33 5.96
CA ARG A 147 -11.22 7.69 4.75
C ARG A 147 -12.23 6.60 4.38
N ALA A 148 -11.82 5.33 4.40
CA ALA A 148 -12.71 4.20 4.14
C ALA A 148 -13.87 4.11 5.16
N LEU A 149 -13.63 4.55 6.40
CA LEU A 149 -14.62 4.65 7.47
C LEU A 149 -15.39 5.99 7.46
N ALA A 150 -15.31 6.78 6.40
CA ALA A 150 -15.96 8.09 6.27
C ALA A 150 -15.65 9.07 7.43
N SER A 151 -14.42 9.03 7.94
CA SER A 151 -13.89 9.91 9.01
C SER A 151 -12.81 10.85 8.46
N PRO A 152 -13.16 11.82 7.59
CA PRO A 152 -12.18 12.63 6.87
C PRO A 152 -11.34 13.55 7.75
N ASP A 153 -11.88 14.03 8.88
CA ASP A 153 -11.15 14.91 9.80
C ASP A 153 -9.94 14.18 10.41
N LEU A 154 -10.16 12.94 10.89
CA LEU A 154 -9.09 12.10 11.44
C LEU A 154 -8.05 11.72 10.37
N ALA A 155 -8.50 11.48 9.13
CA ALA A 155 -7.60 11.23 8.03
C ALA A 155 -6.73 12.46 7.70
N HIS A 156 -7.32 13.65 7.74
CA HIS A 156 -6.60 14.90 7.52
C HIS A 156 -5.53 15.12 8.58
N ASP A 157 -5.86 14.94 9.85
CA ASP A 157 -4.92 15.07 10.97
C ASP A 157 -3.72 14.12 10.84
N ASP A 158 -3.97 12.86 10.49
CA ASP A 158 -2.90 11.87 10.28
C ASP A 158 -2.02 12.23 9.06
N LEU A 159 -2.60 12.73 7.97
CA LEU A 159 -1.83 13.14 6.78
C LEU A 159 -0.99 14.39 7.04
N ASP A 160 -1.51 15.35 7.82
CA ASP A 160 -0.73 16.50 8.25
C ASP A 160 0.41 16.08 9.19
N ARG A 161 0.18 15.12 10.09
CA ARG A 161 1.25 14.54 10.91
C ARG A 161 2.30 13.83 10.05
N ALA A 162 1.88 13.01 9.10
CA ALA A 162 2.78 12.29 8.19
C ALA A 162 3.68 13.27 7.41
N LEU A 163 3.11 14.37 6.92
CA LEU A 163 3.84 15.41 6.19
C LEU A 163 4.64 16.35 7.11
N ALA A 164 4.29 16.47 8.39
CA ALA A 164 5.16 17.14 9.37
C ALA A 164 6.43 16.31 9.66
N LEU A 165 6.32 14.99 9.67
CA LEU A 165 7.45 14.07 9.84
C LEU A 165 8.29 13.93 8.57
N ASN A 166 7.64 13.86 7.40
CA ASN A 166 8.29 13.79 6.10
C ASN A 166 7.54 14.65 5.07
N PRO A 167 7.93 15.93 4.89
CA PRO A 167 7.22 16.89 4.02
C PRO A 167 7.09 16.49 2.56
N ASP A 168 8.00 15.64 2.07
CA ASP A 168 8.08 15.25 0.67
C ASP A 168 7.66 13.79 0.46
N HIS A 169 6.99 13.16 1.44
CA HIS A 169 6.54 11.78 1.32
C HIS A 169 5.52 11.64 0.18
N PRO A 170 5.82 10.89 -0.91
CA PRO A 170 4.99 10.87 -2.10
C PRO A 170 3.54 10.42 -1.83
N ASP A 171 3.38 9.33 -1.08
CA ASP A 171 2.05 8.77 -0.81
C ASP A 171 1.22 9.66 0.13
N ALA A 172 1.84 10.37 1.08
CA ALA A 172 1.13 11.29 1.96
C ALA A 172 0.65 12.53 1.20
N LEU A 173 1.47 13.07 0.29
CA LEU A 173 1.08 14.16 -0.60
C LEU A 173 -0.06 13.73 -1.52
N PHE A 174 0.00 12.52 -2.06
CA PHE A 174 -1.06 11.97 -2.90
C PHE A 174 -2.38 11.83 -2.12
N GLU A 175 -2.36 11.14 -0.98
CA GLU A 175 -3.54 10.88 -0.15
C GLU A 175 -4.17 12.17 0.41
N ARG A 176 -3.34 13.16 0.82
CA ARG A 176 -3.87 14.46 1.27
C ARG A 176 -4.48 15.25 0.12
N GLY A 177 -3.87 15.18 -1.06
CA GLY A 177 -4.45 15.79 -2.26
C GLY A 177 -5.81 15.21 -2.60
N ASP A 178 -5.92 13.87 -2.60
CA ASP A 178 -7.19 13.17 -2.84
C ASP A 178 -8.25 13.49 -1.79
N LEU A 179 -7.88 13.54 -0.51
CA LEU A 179 -8.78 13.91 0.57
C LEU A 179 -9.27 15.36 0.44
N ARG A 180 -8.36 16.32 0.21
CA ARG A 180 -8.71 17.73 0.02
C ARG A 180 -9.63 17.94 -1.17
N ALA A 181 -9.38 17.25 -2.28
CA ALA A 181 -10.24 17.29 -3.45
C ALA A 181 -11.65 16.76 -3.14
N ALA A 182 -11.76 15.65 -2.40
CA ALA A 182 -13.04 15.09 -1.97
C ALA A 182 -13.81 16.03 -1.02
N LEU A 183 -13.09 16.83 -0.22
CA LEU A 183 -13.64 17.86 0.66
C LEU A 183 -13.90 19.21 -0.04
N GLY A 184 -13.59 19.32 -1.34
CA GLY A 184 -13.82 20.53 -2.15
C GLY A 184 -12.66 21.53 -2.16
N ASP A 185 -11.58 21.31 -1.41
CA ASP A 185 -10.36 22.11 -1.49
C ASP A 185 -9.50 21.71 -2.69
N ARG A 186 -9.94 22.14 -3.89
CA ARG A 186 -9.25 21.85 -5.14
C ARG A 186 -7.88 22.53 -5.24
N THR A 187 -7.74 23.70 -4.62
CA THR A 187 -6.49 24.48 -4.65
C THR A 187 -5.41 23.79 -3.84
N GLY A 188 -5.73 23.41 -2.59
CA GLY A 188 -4.81 22.65 -1.74
C GLY A 188 -4.48 21.29 -2.33
N ALA A 189 -5.46 20.58 -2.91
CA ALA A 189 -5.22 19.33 -3.59
C ALA A 189 -4.21 19.44 -4.75
N THR A 190 -4.40 20.46 -5.60
CA THR A 190 -3.49 20.72 -6.73
C THR A 190 -2.09 21.06 -6.25
N ALA A 191 -1.96 21.80 -5.14
CA ALA A 191 -0.65 22.11 -4.56
C ALA A 191 0.10 20.84 -4.12
N ASP A 192 -0.59 19.93 -3.41
CA ASP A 192 -0.01 18.68 -2.94
C ASP A 192 0.41 17.76 -4.10
N TRP A 193 -0.45 17.60 -5.11
CA TRP A 193 -0.14 16.80 -6.30
C TRP A 193 1.00 17.39 -7.14
N ARG A 194 1.12 18.71 -7.23
CA ARG A 194 2.26 19.36 -7.90
C ARG A 194 3.55 19.10 -7.13
N ARG A 195 3.53 19.25 -5.81
CA ARG A 195 4.69 18.94 -4.96
C ARG A 195 5.12 17.48 -5.13
N LEU A 196 4.18 16.55 -5.13
CA LEU A 196 4.44 15.13 -5.39
C LEU A 196 5.13 14.91 -6.74
N VAL A 197 4.63 15.56 -7.80
CA VAL A 197 5.23 15.47 -9.13
C VAL A 197 6.63 16.09 -9.17
N GLU A 198 6.93 17.11 -8.35
CA GLU A 198 8.28 17.68 -8.24
C GLU A 198 9.26 16.73 -7.53
N VAL A 199 8.86 16.16 -6.39
CA VAL A 199 9.76 15.41 -5.50
C VAL A 199 9.97 13.96 -5.92
N ALA A 200 8.97 13.35 -6.55
CA ALA A 200 9.02 11.95 -6.95
C ALA A 200 8.42 11.76 -8.35
N PRO A 201 9.00 12.39 -9.39
CA PRO A 201 8.36 12.53 -10.70
C PRO A 201 8.16 11.19 -11.43
N ASP A 202 8.92 10.15 -11.08
CA ASP A 202 8.83 8.80 -11.67
C ASP A 202 8.05 7.81 -10.81
N SER A 203 7.47 8.27 -9.70
CA SER A 203 6.64 7.42 -8.85
C SER A 203 5.29 7.08 -9.50
N ALA A 204 4.73 5.94 -9.08
CA ALA A 204 3.35 5.57 -9.43
C ALA A 204 2.36 6.64 -8.93
N ALA A 205 2.58 7.16 -7.72
CA ALA A 205 1.80 8.26 -7.14
C ALA A 205 1.84 9.52 -8.03
N ALA A 206 3.01 9.95 -8.50
CA ALA A 206 3.12 11.09 -9.42
C ALA A 206 2.41 10.83 -10.76
N SER A 207 2.48 9.60 -11.28
CA SER A 207 1.73 9.23 -12.48
C SER A 207 0.22 9.33 -12.28
N SER A 208 -0.29 8.89 -11.12
CA SER A 208 -1.70 9.05 -10.73
C SER A 208 -2.09 10.51 -10.55
N ALA A 209 -1.27 11.29 -9.85
CA ALA A 209 -1.48 12.73 -9.63
C ALA A 209 -1.59 13.49 -10.96
N ARG A 210 -0.71 13.20 -11.94
CA ARG A 210 -0.81 13.78 -13.29
C ARG A 210 -2.14 13.47 -13.97
N ARG A 211 -2.64 12.22 -13.86
CA ARG A 211 -3.94 11.85 -14.43
C ARG A 211 -5.09 12.63 -13.79
N VAL A 212 -5.09 12.75 -12.46
CA VAL A 212 -6.12 13.49 -11.71
C VAL A 212 -6.09 14.99 -12.02
N MET A 213 -4.89 15.58 -12.11
CA MET A 213 -4.74 16.98 -12.47
C MET A 213 -5.15 17.25 -13.93
N ALA A 214 -4.80 16.37 -14.87
CA ALA A 214 -5.18 16.51 -16.28
C ALA A 214 -6.70 16.46 -16.49
N SER A 215 -7.42 15.59 -15.78
CA SER A 215 -8.90 15.55 -15.85
C SER A 215 -9.56 16.81 -15.27
N SER A 216 -8.85 17.52 -14.39
CA SER A 216 -9.28 18.80 -13.80
C SER A 216 -8.87 20.03 -14.64
N GLY A 217 -8.28 19.84 -15.82
CA GLY A 217 -7.88 20.93 -16.73
C GLY A 217 -6.49 21.53 -16.45
N TRP A 218 -5.71 20.95 -15.53
CA TRP A 218 -4.32 21.37 -15.33
C TRP A 218 -3.44 20.87 -16.48
N ARG A 219 -2.51 21.72 -16.94
CA ARG A 219 -1.46 21.36 -17.90
C ARG A 219 -0.11 21.49 -17.21
N ALA A 220 0.71 20.44 -17.31
CA ALA A 220 2.07 20.47 -16.79
C ALA A 220 2.90 21.54 -17.52
N ASP A 221 3.77 22.23 -16.77
CA ASP A 221 4.80 23.08 -17.35
C ASP A 221 5.79 22.21 -18.14
N PRO A 222 6.02 22.45 -19.44
CA PRO A 222 6.97 21.69 -20.24
C PRO A 222 8.40 21.68 -19.66
N GLU A 223 8.83 22.69 -18.90
CA GLU A 223 10.18 22.72 -18.27
C GLU A 223 10.37 21.58 -17.23
N MET A 224 9.29 21.08 -16.64
CA MET A 224 9.34 19.97 -15.67
C MET A 224 9.68 18.63 -16.34
N ALA A 225 9.53 18.53 -17.66
CA ALA A 225 9.97 17.38 -18.45
C ALA A 225 11.43 17.50 -18.91
N GLU A 226 11.98 18.72 -18.98
CA GLU A 226 13.25 19.02 -19.66
C GLU A 226 14.49 18.85 -18.76
N LYS A 227 14.34 18.83 -17.42
CA LYS A 227 15.42 18.48 -16.48
C LYS A 227 15.86 17.00 -16.51
N ARG A 228 15.56 16.26 -17.59
CA ARG A 228 15.69 14.79 -17.70
C ARG A 228 16.48 14.37 -18.94
N GLY A 229 17.63 15.00 -19.16
CA GLY A 229 18.59 14.56 -20.15
C GLY A 229 19.99 14.82 -19.66
N ASP A 230 20.54 13.88 -18.88
CA ASP A 230 21.97 13.55 -18.76
C ASP A 230 22.10 12.14 -18.16
#